data_AF-A0A853GIM4-F1
#
_entry.id   AF-A0A853GIM4-F1
#
_cell.length_a   1.000
_cell.length_b   1.000
_cell.length_c   1.000
_cell.angle_alpha   90.00
_cell.angle_beta   90.00
_cell.angle_gamma   90.00
#
_symmetry.space_group_name_H-M   'P 1'
#
loop_
_entity.id
_entity.type
_entity.pdbx_description
1 polymer ?
#
loop_
_entity_poly.entity_id
_entity_poly.type
_entity_poly.pdbx_seq_one_letter_code
_entity_poly.pdbx_strand_id
1 'polypeptide(L)'
;MGTQIIARGVFAESFATKYAPPVRRGLLAWHFLNEGLEKAARNYAPGGPDAQVIGSPTASSIKVAFKGDSDYIQTVIPEPLGELTMIMVGRSTDTMADDDHRPMFAGTYTGSAALGGGTSFGAGLYTPDATKITFIRAKAEPGGASPTSALGSITVDPTDWNLIIGTAYADTGVNKLYGITNGATKSGDPSSKVAWPSSNAMRIGSGYGGRYKGLCDMAFFALYNVRLTDEEIGLISADIRRYMASKGIVV
;
A
#
# COMPACT_ATOMS: atom_id res chain seq x y z
N MET A 1 -13.90 -27.16 -1.84
CA MET A 1 -12.44 -27.25 -2.04
C MET A 1 -12.17 -27.23 -3.54
N GLY A 2 -11.39 -26.27 -4.02
CA GLY A 2 -11.00 -26.20 -5.44
C GLY A 2 -9.56 -26.72 -5.61
N THR A 3 -9.31 -27.46 -6.68
CA THR A 3 -7.97 -27.94 -7.03
C THR A 3 -7.16 -26.81 -7.67
N GLN A 4 -6.00 -26.48 -7.12
CA GLN A 4 -5.05 -25.57 -7.76
C GLN A 4 -4.26 -26.33 -8.83
N ILE A 5 -4.39 -25.91 -10.09
CA ILE A 5 -3.58 -26.43 -11.19
C ILE A 5 -2.41 -25.48 -11.40
N ILE A 6 -1.18 -26.00 -11.35
CA ILE A 6 0.04 -25.21 -11.56
C ILE A 6 0.60 -25.54 -12.95
N ALA A 7 0.35 -24.65 -13.92
CA ALA A 7 0.99 -24.72 -15.22
C ALA A 7 2.41 -24.11 -15.14
N ARG A 8 3.44 -24.87 -15.53
CA ARG A 8 4.84 -24.40 -15.56
C ARG A 8 5.19 -23.89 -16.95
N GLY A 9 6.06 -22.88 -17.03
CA GLY A 9 6.55 -22.33 -18.32
C GLY A 9 5.53 -21.51 -19.10
N VAL A 10 4.41 -21.14 -18.46
CA VAL A 10 3.37 -20.32 -19.08
C VAL A 10 3.51 -18.88 -18.59
N PHE A 11 3.45 -17.92 -19.51
CA PHE A 11 3.37 -16.50 -19.18
C PHE A 11 1.95 -16.15 -18.74
N ALA A 12 1.61 -16.48 -17.49
CA ALA A 12 0.26 -16.38 -16.97
C ALA A 12 -0.29 -14.93 -16.97
N GLU A 13 0.59 -13.93 -16.87
CA GLU A 13 0.19 -12.52 -16.81
C GLU A 13 -0.53 -12.01 -18.06
N SER A 14 -0.36 -12.66 -19.24
CA SER A 14 -1.04 -12.24 -20.47
C SER A 14 -2.53 -12.62 -20.53
N PHE A 15 -2.99 -13.54 -19.68
CA PHE A 15 -4.38 -14.02 -19.72
C PHE A 15 -5.03 -14.21 -18.35
N ALA A 16 -4.25 -14.26 -17.27
CA ALA A 16 -4.80 -14.42 -15.93
C ALA A 16 -5.65 -13.20 -15.57
N THR A 17 -6.87 -13.45 -15.11
CA THR A 17 -7.78 -12.40 -14.62
C THR A 17 -7.81 -12.30 -13.10
N LYS A 18 -7.23 -13.27 -12.40
CA LYS A 18 -7.19 -13.37 -10.93
C LYS A 18 -5.87 -13.98 -10.50
N TYR A 19 -5.46 -13.65 -9.29
CA TYR A 19 -4.30 -14.24 -8.63
C TYR A 19 -4.73 -15.08 -7.43
N ALA A 20 -3.94 -16.11 -7.13
CA ALA A 20 -4.14 -16.99 -5.99
C ALA A 20 -3.02 -16.74 -4.97
N PRO A 21 -3.11 -15.67 -4.14
CA PRO A 21 -2.07 -15.38 -3.18
C PRO A 21 -2.01 -16.45 -2.08
N PRO A 22 -0.83 -16.63 -1.44
CA PRO A 22 -0.63 -17.62 -0.39
C PRO A 22 -1.53 -17.36 0.83
N VAL A 23 -1.93 -16.10 1.05
CA VAL A 23 -2.86 -15.71 2.10
C VAL A 23 -4.01 -14.94 1.46
N ARG A 24 -5.23 -15.46 1.61
CA ARG A 24 -6.45 -14.86 1.04
C ARG A 24 -7.33 -14.18 2.06
N ARG A 25 -7.12 -14.48 3.35
CA ARG A 25 -7.94 -13.98 4.45
C ARG A 25 -7.87 -12.46 4.47
N GLY A 26 -9.01 -11.83 4.27
CA GLY A 26 -9.14 -10.38 4.30
C GLY A 26 -8.49 -9.63 3.14
N LEU A 27 -8.11 -10.30 2.05
CA LEU A 27 -7.55 -9.65 0.88
C LEU A 27 -8.61 -8.80 0.17
N LEU A 28 -8.31 -7.54 -0.07
CA LEU A 28 -9.17 -6.58 -0.78
C LEU A 28 -8.61 -6.17 -2.14
N ALA A 29 -7.29 -5.97 -2.22
CA ALA A 29 -6.63 -5.50 -3.43
C ALA A 29 -5.33 -6.26 -3.69
N TRP A 30 -5.08 -6.62 -4.94
CA TRP A 30 -3.81 -7.20 -5.40
C TRP A 30 -3.51 -6.68 -6.81
N HIS A 31 -2.55 -5.78 -6.94
CA HIS A 31 -2.21 -5.11 -8.19
C HIS A 31 -0.77 -5.40 -8.59
N PHE A 32 -0.61 -5.93 -9.80
CA PHE A 32 0.68 -6.01 -10.46
C PHE A 32 0.87 -4.77 -11.33
N LEU A 33 1.81 -3.90 -10.95
CA LEU A 33 1.95 -2.58 -11.54
C LEU A 33 3.05 -2.62 -12.61
N ASN A 34 2.78 -3.27 -13.74
CA ASN A 34 3.73 -3.41 -14.85
C ASN A 34 3.01 -3.65 -16.18
N GLU A 35 3.78 -3.63 -17.28
CA GLU A 35 3.44 -3.96 -18.68
C GLU A 35 2.37 -3.10 -19.36
N GLY A 36 1.46 -2.48 -18.61
CA GLY A 36 0.45 -1.57 -19.15
C GLY A 36 -0.52 -1.07 -18.08
N LEU A 37 -1.16 0.07 -18.34
CA LEU A 37 -2.05 0.70 -17.36
C LEU A 37 -3.35 -0.07 -17.14
N GLU A 38 -3.92 -0.67 -18.19
CA GLU A 38 -5.11 -1.53 -18.07
C GLU A 38 -4.85 -2.72 -17.14
N LYS A 39 -3.66 -3.33 -17.25
CA LYS A 39 -3.24 -4.41 -16.39
C LYS A 39 -2.99 -3.94 -14.96
N ALA A 40 -2.29 -2.82 -14.79
CA ALA A 40 -2.01 -2.23 -13.48
C ALA A 40 -3.30 -1.85 -12.72
N ALA A 41 -4.32 -1.39 -13.43
CA ALA A 41 -5.62 -1.04 -12.86
C ALA A 41 -6.45 -2.28 -12.46
N ARG A 42 -6.16 -3.46 -13.01
CA ARG A 42 -6.89 -4.69 -12.67
C ARG A 42 -6.60 -5.12 -11.24
N ASN A 43 -7.66 -5.43 -10.50
CA ASN A 43 -7.55 -6.00 -9.18
C ASN A 43 -7.59 -7.53 -9.26
N TYR A 44 -6.46 -8.17 -9.01
CA TYR A 44 -6.33 -9.62 -9.06
C TYR A 44 -6.85 -10.33 -7.80
N ALA A 45 -7.25 -9.58 -6.77
CA ALA A 45 -7.91 -10.15 -5.60
C ALA A 45 -9.24 -10.81 -6.01
N PRO A 46 -9.53 -12.05 -5.54
CA PRO A 46 -10.77 -12.73 -5.91
C PRO A 46 -12.03 -11.92 -5.56
N GLY A 47 -12.77 -11.49 -6.58
CA GLY A 47 -14.01 -10.73 -6.41
C GLY A 47 -13.81 -9.24 -6.13
N GLY A 48 -12.57 -8.76 -6.15
CA GLY A 48 -12.25 -7.34 -6.04
C GLY A 48 -12.62 -6.59 -7.33
N PRO A 49 -13.22 -5.39 -7.24
CA PRO A 49 -13.46 -4.54 -8.39
C PRO A 49 -12.14 -3.97 -8.93
N ASP A 50 -12.08 -3.79 -10.25
CA ASP A 50 -10.96 -3.11 -10.90
C ASP A 50 -10.93 -1.63 -10.50
N ALA A 51 -9.73 -1.06 -10.54
CA ALA A 51 -9.48 0.33 -10.26
C ALA A 51 -9.55 1.17 -11.55
N GLN A 52 -9.56 2.49 -11.40
CA GLN A 52 -9.53 3.44 -12.50
C GLN A 52 -8.18 4.14 -12.58
N VAL A 53 -7.65 4.30 -13.78
CA VAL A 53 -6.46 5.13 -14.03
C VAL A 53 -6.89 6.59 -14.09
N ILE A 54 -6.22 7.45 -13.32
CA ILE A 54 -6.41 8.90 -13.33
C ILE A 54 -5.13 9.55 -13.88
N GLY A 55 -5.30 10.52 -14.77
CA GLY A 55 -4.19 11.22 -15.42
C GLY A 55 -3.52 10.39 -16.51
N SER A 56 -2.20 10.45 -16.58
CA SER A 56 -1.35 9.76 -17.56
C SER A 56 -0.11 9.15 -16.91
N PRO A 57 -0.26 8.26 -15.90
CA PRO A 57 0.87 7.53 -15.34
C PRO A 57 1.57 6.72 -16.43
N THR A 58 2.88 6.51 -16.29
CA THR A 58 3.67 5.84 -17.34
C THR A 58 3.99 4.40 -16.93
N ALA A 59 3.45 3.43 -17.67
CA ALA A 59 3.78 2.02 -17.48
C ALA A 59 5.05 1.62 -18.24
N SER A 60 5.83 0.70 -17.67
CA SER A 60 6.94 0.00 -18.32
C SER A 60 6.84 -1.50 -18.05
N SER A 61 7.78 -2.30 -18.56
CA SER A 61 7.79 -3.76 -18.36
C SER A 61 7.88 -4.21 -16.90
N ILE A 62 8.35 -3.36 -15.98
CA ILE A 62 8.60 -3.74 -14.57
C ILE A 62 7.87 -2.88 -13.55
N LYS A 63 7.34 -1.72 -13.94
CA LYS A 63 6.77 -0.73 -13.02
C LYS A 63 5.70 0.14 -13.67
N VAL A 64 4.99 0.90 -12.84
CA VAL A 64 4.27 2.11 -13.24
C VAL A 64 4.88 3.30 -12.48
N ALA A 65 5.13 4.39 -13.20
CA ALA A 65 5.56 5.66 -12.65
C ALA A 65 4.33 6.57 -12.43
N PHE A 66 4.25 7.13 -11.24
CA PHE A 66 3.16 7.95 -10.74
C PHE A 66 3.66 9.33 -10.30
N LYS A 67 2.76 10.30 -10.29
CA LYS A 67 2.93 11.63 -9.70
C LYS A 67 1.69 11.91 -8.87
N GLY A 68 1.86 12.16 -7.57
CA GLY A 68 0.72 12.33 -6.69
C GLY A 68 -0.19 13.49 -7.13
N ASP A 69 -1.50 13.33 -6.91
CA ASP A 69 -2.61 14.21 -7.35
C ASP A 69 -2.84 14.34 -8.86
N SER A 70 -1.87 14.04 -9.72
CA SER A 70 -2.05 14.09 -11.19
C SER A 70 -2.20 12.71 -11.81
N ASP A 71 -1.31 11.77 -11.49
CA ASP A 71 -1.13 10.50 -12.19
C ASP A 71 -1.11 9.34 -11.20
N TYR A 72 -2.24 8.67 -11.04
CA TYR A 72 -2.43 7.64 -10.02
C TYR A 72 -3.52 6.63 -10.41
N ILE A 73 -3.64 5.54 -9.64
CA ILE A 73 -4.74 4.59 -9.76
C ILE A 73 -5.70 4.79 -8.59
N GLN A 74 -6.97 5.03 -8.91
CA GLN A 74 -8.06 5.21 -7.96
C GLN A 74 -8.81 3.88 -7.79
N THR A 75 -8.73 3.27 -6.61
CA THR A 75 -9.58 2.12 -6.28
C THR A 75 -10.96 2.59 -5.84
N VAL A 76 -11.93 1.66 -5.76
CA VAL A 76 -13.21 1.86 -5.08
C VAL A 76 -13.21 1.32 -3.64
N ILE A 77 -12.06 0.87 -3.15
CA ILE A 77 -11.94 0.18 -1.86
C ILE A 77 -11.74 1.24 -0.77
N PRO A 78 -12.70 1.44 0.16
CA PRO A 78 -12.53 2.38 1.26
C PRO A 78 -11.45 1.93 2.23
N GLU A 79 -10.95 2.86 3.06
CA GLU A 79 -10.10 2.46 4.18
C GLU A 79 -10.85 1.45 5.09
N PRO A 80 -10.27 0.28 5.39
CA PRO A 80 -10.83 -0.66 6.35
C PRO A 80 -11.11 -0.01 7.70
N LEU A 81 -12.27 -0.31 8.28
CA LEU A 81 -12.68 0.25 9.58
C LEU A 81 -11.91 -0.35 10.76
N GLY A 82 -11.60 -1.65 10.68
CA GLY A 82 -10.94 -2.41 11.75
C GLY A 82 -9.43 -2.43 11.59
N GLU A 83 -8.88 -3.59 11.29
CA GLU A 83 -7.44 -3.75 11.00
C GLU A 83 -7.12 -3.46 9.54
N LEU A 84 -5.84 -3.26 9.26
CA LEU A 84 -5.35 -3.03 7.91
C LEU A 84 -3.94 -3.57 7.75
N THR A 85 -3.67 -4.21 6.62
CA THR A 85 -2.30 -4.47 6.14
C THR A 85 -2.15 -3.93 4.73
N MET A 86 -1.16 -3.06 4.52
CA MET A 86 -0.80 -2.48 3.24
C MET A 86 0.58 -2.98 2.84
N ILE A 87 0.72 -3.43 1.60
CA ILE A 87 1.96 -4.01 1.07
C ILE A 87 2.31 -3.26 -0.21
N MET A 88 3.58 -2.91 -0.38
CA MET A 88 4.06 -2.34 -1.64
C MET A 88 5.42 -2.89 -2.03
N VAL A 89 5.69 -2.87 -3.34
CA VAL A 89 7.06 -2.81 -3.87
C VAL A 89 7.18 -1.49 -4.63
N GLY A 90 7.99 -0.58 -4.10
CA GLY A 90 8.10 0.76 -4.65
C GLY A 90 9.46 1.41 -4.36
N ARG A 91 9.70 2.51 -5.08
CA ARG A 91 10.85 3.39 -4.91
C ARG A 91 10.51 4.81 -5.36
N SER A 92 11.34 5.77 -5.03
CA SER A 92 11.25 7.12 -5.55
C SER A 92 12.62 7.75 -5.67
N THR A 93 12.85 8.36 -6.83
CA THR A 93 14.06 9.13 -7.14
C THR A 93 13.79 10.63 -7.12
N ASP A 94 12.66 11.06 -6.55
CA ASP A 94 12.35 12.49 -6.37
C ASP A 94 13.20 13.09 -5.24
N THR A 95 13.27 14.41 -5.16
CA THR A 95 14.20 15.12 -4.27
C THR A 95 13.81 15.07 -2.80
N MET A 96 12.55 14.76 -2.49
CA MET A 96 12.00 14.78 -1.12
C MET A 96 12.08 16.14 -0.42
N ALA A 97 12.35 17.21 -1.16
CA ALA A 97 12.61 18.54 -0.59
C ALA A 97 11.38 19.13 0.11
N ASP A 98 10.19 18.89 -0.44
CA ASP A 98 8.92 19.43 0.04
C ASP A 98 7.76 18.47 -0.32
N ASP A 99 6.51 18.86 0.00
CA ASP A 99 5.34 18.04 -0.26
C ASP A 99 5.06 17.81 -1.75
N ASP A 100 5.61 18.62 -2.67
CA ASP A 100 5.48 18.41 -4.12
C ASP A 100 6.46 17.37 -4.65
N HIS A 101 7.49 17.06 -3.86
CA HIS A 101 8.59 16.15 -4.20
C HIS A 101 8.67 14.93 -3.28
N ARG A 102 7.80 14.81 -2.27
CA ARG A 102 7.67 13.62 -1.40
C ARG A 102 6.50 12.78 -1.88
N PRO A 103 6.65 11.53 -2.35
CA PRO A 103 5.51 10.74 -2.77
C PRO A 103 4.79 10.06 -1.61
N MET A 104 3.48 9.93 -1.77
CA MET A 104 2.71 8.87 -1.14
C MET A 104 2.56 7.71 -2.13
N PHE A 105 3.09 6.54 -1.77
CA PHE A 105 2.99 5.33 -2.59
C PHE A 105 1.57 4.80 -2.63
N ALA A 106 0.86 4.84 -1.51
CA ALA A 106 -0.56 4.55 -1.48
C ALA A 106 -1.18 5.13 -0.22
N GLY A 107 -2.43 5.57 -0.29
CA GLY A 107 -3.13 6.04 0.89
C GLY A 107 -4.52 6.61 0.66
N THR A 108 -5.16 6.87 1.80
CA THR A 108 -6.42 7.61 1.96
C THR A 108 -6.21 8.95 2.68
N TYR A 109 -4.99 9.18 3.22
CA TYR A 109 -4.54 10.43 3.82
C TYR A 109 -4.73 11.59 2.85
N THR A 110 -5.49 12.65 3.12
CA THR A 110 -6.46 12.85 4.22
C THR A 110 -7.87 13.11 3.69
N GLY A 111 -8.87 12.96 4.55
CA GLY A 111 -10.26 13.25 4.19
C GLY A 111 -11.19 13.27 5.38
N SER A 112 -12.50 13.26 5.13
CA SER A 112 -13.51 13.10 6.18
C SER A 112 -13.36 11.74 6.87
N ALA A 113 -13.70 11.66 8.16
CA ALA A 113 -13.70 10.41 8.89
C ALA A 113 -14.89 9.52 8.47
N ALA A 114 -14.65 8.22 8.27
CA ALA A 114 -15.69 7.27 7.86
C ALA A 114 -16.71 6.96 8.98
N LEU A 115 -16.32 7.16 10.24
CA LEU A 115 -17.17 6.91 11.42
C LEU A 115 -18.04 8.12 11.81
N GLY A 116 -18.02 9.18 11.00
CA GLY A 116 -18.71 10.44 11.26
C GLY A 116 -17.89 11.42 12.08
N GLY A 117 -18.05 12.72 11.77
CA GLY A 117 -17.40 13.83 12.49
C GLY A 117 -15.95 14.10 12.07
N GLY A 118 -15.64 15.37 11.79
CA GLY A 118 -14.27 15.88 11.66
C GLY A 118 -13.43 15.31 10.50
N THR A 119 -12.13 15.53 10.62
CA THR A 119 -11.10 15.13 9.64
C THR A 119 -10.38 13.87 10.12
N SER A 120 -10.03 13.00 9.18
CA SER A 120 -9.16 11.85 9.39
C SER A 120 -7.85 12.04 8.63
N PHE A 121 -6.74 11.67 9.29
CA PHE A 121 -5.45 11.54 8.61
C PHE A 121 -5.36 10.26 7.76
N GLY A 122 -6.39 9.41 7.74
CA GLY A 122 -6.44 8.18 6.94
C GLY A 122 -5.26 7.23 7.19
N ALA A 123 -5.02 6.34 6.23
CA ALA A 123 -3.86 5.47 6.16
C ALA A 123 -2.95 5.85 4.98
N GLY A 124 -1.67 5.51 5.07
CA GLY A 124 -0.78 5.65 3.92
C GLY A 124 0.63 5.12 4.12
N LEU A 125 1.29 4.81 3.02
CA LEU A 125 2.72 4.56 2.90
C LEU A 125 3.35 5.69 2.10
N TYR A 126 4.32 6.39 2.68
CA TYR A 126 4.95 7.56 2.07
C TYR A 126 6.40 7.72 2.54
N THR A 127 7.16 8.57 1.86
CA THR A 127 8.54 8.87 2.22
C THR A 127 8.64 10.35 2.65
N PRO A 128 8.75 10.65 3.95
CA PRO A 128 8.80 12.04 4.44
C PRO A 128 10.11 12.76 4.12
N ASP A 129 11.20 12.02 3.90
CA ASP A 129 12.49 12.53 3.47
C ASP A 129 13.26 11.43 2.72
N ALA A 130 14.50 11.71 2.31
CA ALA A 130 15.33 10.83 1.50
C ALA A 130 15.93 9.63 2.28
N THR A 131 15.54 9.40 3.54
CA THR A 131 16.21 8.39 4.40
C THR A 131 15.27 7.38 5.06
N LYS A 132 13.95 7.51 4.86
CA LYS A 132 12.99 6.63 5.52
C LYS A 132 11.69 6.50 4.76
N ILE A 133 11.03 5.36 4.95
CA ILE A 133 9.64 5.14 4.57
C ILE A 133 8.80 5.08 5.84
N THR A 134 7.60 5.66 5.79
CA THR A 134 6.68 5.76 6.92
C THR A 134 5.33 5.18 6.56
N PHE A 135 4.78 4.43 7.49
CA PHE A 135 3.38 4.04 7.52
C PHE A 135 2.64 4.90 8.54
N ILE A 136 1.54 5.49 8.10
CA ILE A 136 0.62 6.26 8.93
C ILE A 136 -0.74 5.55 8.95
N ARG A 137 -1.38 5.60 10.12
CA ARG A 137 -2.82 5.42 10.22
C ARG A 137 -3.40 6.32 11.30
N ALA A 138 -4.48 7.01 10.98
CA ALA A 138 -5.20 7.88 11.87
C ALA A 138 -5.84 7.12 13.04
N LYS A 139 -5.79 7.73 14.22
CA LYS A 139 -6.40 7.23 15.45
C LYS A 139 -7.04 8.37 16.22
N ALA A 140 -8.15 8.12 16.90
CA ALA A 140 -8.82 9.11 17.72
C ALA A 140 -9.29 8.50 19.03
N GLU A 141 -9.58 9.36 20.01
CA GLU A 141 -10.33 8.94 21.18
C GLU A 141 -11.67 8.32 20.74
N PRO A 142 -12.22 7.34 21.49
CA PRO A 142 -13.57 6.86 21.26
C PRO A 142 -14.55 8.05 21.20
N GLY A 143 -15.23 8.22 20.06
CA GLY A 143 -16.12 9.37 19.80
C GLY A 143 -15.52 10.52 18.99
N GLY A 144 -14.25 10.47 18.58
CA GLY A 144 -13.73 11.23 17.44
C GLY A 144 -13.20 12.66 17.70
N ALA A 145 -13.24 13.16 18.93
CA ALA A 145 -12.99 14.58 19.22
C ALA A 145 -11.53 15.06 19.00
N SER A 146 -10.56 14.16 18.78
CA SER A 146 -9.14 14.53 18.64
C SER A 146 -8.34 13.51 17.83
N PRO A 147 -8.42 13.56 16.48
CA PRO A 147 -7.63 12.69 15.63
C PRO A 147 -6.14 12.98 15.78
N THR A 148 -5.36 11.91 15.85
CA THR A 148 -3.91 11.90 15.90
C THR A 148 -3.37 10.88 14.90
N SER A 149 -2.11 11.03 14.53
CA SER A 149 -1.42 10.11 13.64
C SER A 149 -0.55 9.17 14.44
N ALA A 150 -0.73 7.87 14.28
CA ALA A 150 0.28 6.91 14.72
C ALA A 150 1.20 6.60 13.55
N LEU A 151 2.50 6.85 13.74
CA LEU A 151 3.52 6.69 12.71
C LEU A 151 4.40 5.49 13.06
N GLY A 152 4.72 4.68 12.05
CA GLY A 152 5.84 3.75 12.07
C GLY A 152 6.79 4.11 10.95
N SER A 153 8.05 4.44 11.25
CA SER A 153 9.06 4.81 10.25
C SER A 153 10.26 3.89 10.36
N ILE A 154 10.77 3.43 9.21
CA ILE A 154 12.01 2.66 9.12
C ILE A 154 13.03 3.42 8.28
N THR A 155 14.30 3.40 8.69
CA THR A 155 15.38 3.96 7.89
C THR A 155 15.66 3.03 6.70
N VAL A 156 15.59 3.59 5.51
CA VAL A 156 15.86 2.88 4.25
C VAL A 156 16.11 3.90 3.15
N ASP A 157 16.88 3.53 2.13
CA ASP A 157 17.04 4.36 0.94
C ASP A 157 15.77 4.24 0.06
N PRO A 158 14.95 5.31 -0.09
CA PRO A 158 13.76 5.26 -0.90
C PRO A 158 14.07 5.22 -2.40
N THR A 159 15.31 5.50 -2.82
CA THR A 159 15.72 5.45 -4.24
C THR A 159 15.89 4.03 -4.75
N ASP A 160 16.10 3.07 -3.83
CA ASP A 160 16.12 1.64 -4.12
C ASP A 160 14.73 1.00 -4.09
N TRP A 161 14.59 -0.17 -4.72
CA TRP A 161 13.37 -0.96 -4.63
C TRP A 161 13.17 -1.48 -3.20
N ASN A 162 11.98 -1.22 -2.65
CA ASN A 162 11.66 -1.58 -1.28
C ASN A 162 10.37 -2.39 -1.20
N LEU A 163 10.45 -3.59 -0.64
CA LEU A 163 9.28 -4.36 -0.20
C LEU A 163 8.93 -3.95 1.24
N ILE A 164 7.84 -3.20 1.37
CA ILE A 164 7.38 -2.64 2.65
C ILE A 164 6.00 -3.18 3.00
N ILE A 165 5.81 -3.52 4.27
CA ILE A 165 4.53 -3.97 4.81
C ILE A 165 4.17 -3.10 6.02
N GLY A 166 3.10 -2.32 5.91
CA GLY A 166 2.50 -1.56 7.01
C GLY A 166 1.29 -2.29 7.58
N THR A 167 1.23 -2.46 8.89
CA THR A 167 0.11 -3.11 9.59
C THR A 167 -0.43 -2.20 10.68
N ALA A 168 -1.74 -2.23 10.89
CA ALA A 168 -2.40 -1.51 11.97
C ALA A 168 -3.25 -2.47 12.81
N TYR A 169 -2.94 -2.51 14.10
CA TYR A 169 -3.55 -3.37 15.09
C TYR A 169 -4.75 -2.67 15.71
N ALA A 170 -5.92 -3.31 15.65
CA ALA A 170 -7.14 -2.76 16.23
C ALA A 170 -7.19 -2.91 17.76
N ASP A 171 -6.61 -3.98 18.31
CA ASP A 171 -6.64 -4.34 19.74
C ASP A 171 -5.69 -3.51 20.60
N THR A 172 -4.48 -3.25 20.09
CA THR A 172 -3.41 -2.54 20.81
C THR A 172 -3.27 -1.09 20.36
N GLY A 173 -3.95 -0.71 19.28
CA GLY A 173 -3.78 0.59 18.65
C GLY A 173 -2.32 0.82 18.24
N VAL A 174 -1.58 -0.21 17.84
CA VAL A 174 -0.18 -0.11 17.35
C VAL A 174 -0.18 -0.08 15.83
N ASN A 175 0.69 0.76 15.24
CA ASN A 175 1.05 0.65 13.83
C ASN A 175 2.45 0.06 13.75
N LYS A 176 2.64 -0.96 12.91
CA LYS A 176 3.94 -1.61 12.71
C LYS A 176 4.32 -1.60 11.25
N LEU A 177 5.58 -1.30 10.98
CA LEU A 177 6.17 -1.23 9.65
C LEU A 177 7.31 -2.24 9.56
N TYR A 178 7.28 -3.04 8.51
CA TYR A 178 8.29 -4.03 8.19
C TYR A 178 8.97 -3.62 6.88
N GLY A 179 10.28 -3.38 6.93
CA GLY A 179 11.15 -3.27 5.78
C GLY A 179 11.69 -4.65 5.43
N ILE A 180 10.96 -5.38 4.59
CA ILE A 180 11.32 -6.76 4.27
C ILE A 180 12.68 -6.82 3.56
N THR A 181 12.97 -5.80 2.75
CA THR A 181 14.23 -5.70 1.97
C THR A 181 15.47 -5.57 2.83
N ASN A 182 15.45 -4.70 3.84
CA ASN A 182 16.60 -4.48 4.71
C ASN A 182 16.48 -5.18 6.07
N GLY A 183 15.40 -5.93 6.31
CA GLY A 183 15.10 -6.59 7.58
C GLY A 183 14.70 -5.63 8.71
N ALA A 184 14.52 -4.33 8.43
CA ALA A 184 14.14 -3.36 9.45
C ALA A 184 12.71 -3.59 9.93
N THR A 185 12.44 -3.33 11.21
CA THR A 185 11.10 -3.35 11.76
C THR A 185 10.94 -2.20 12.74
N LYS A 186 9.80 -1.52 12.70
CA LYS A 186 9.43 -0.50 13.67
C LYS A 186 7.99 -0.67 14.11
N SER A 187 7.76 -0.63 15.41
CA SER A 187 6.43 -0.46 15.99
C SER A 187 6.31 0.97 16.53
N GLY A 188 5.15 1.59 16.33
CA GLY A 188 4.74 2.74 17.11
C GLY A 188 4.32 2.34 18.52
N ASP A 189 4.13 3.32 19.39
CA ASP A 189 3.71 3.07 20.76
C ASP A 189 2.26 2.56 20.82
N PRO A 190 1.93 1.67 21.77
CA PRO A 190 0.54 1.30 22.06
C PRO A 190 -0.31 2.53 22.34
N SER A 191 -1.57 2.47 21.94
CA SER A 191 -2.50 3.58 22.12
C SER A 191 -3.87 3.06 22.54
N SER A 192 -4.49 3.73 23.50
CA SER A 192 -5.91 3.54 23.83
C SER A 192 -6.85 4.09 22.74
N LYS A 193 -6.31 4.86 21.79
CA LYS A 193 -7.07 5.45 20.69
C LYS A 193 -7.42 4.40 19.65
N VAL A 194 -8.65 4.46 19.17
CA VAL A 194 -9.18 3.55 18.15
C VAL A 194 -8.85 4.05 16.75
N ALA A 195 -8.88 3.14 15.76
CA ALA A 195 -8.72 3.52 14.36
C ALA A 195 -9.73 4.61 13.97
N TRP A 196 -9.25 5.63 13.27
CA TRP A 196 -10.05 6.76 12.81
C TRP A 196 -9.99 6.86 11.29
N PRO A 197 -10.50 5.86 10.56
CA PRO A 197 -10.30 5.71 9.11
C PRO A 197 -10.91 6.85 8.32
N SER A 198 -10.33 7.16 7.17
CA SER A 198 -10.92 8.09 6.21
C SER A 198 -12.07 7.43 5.42
N SER A 199 -13.05 8.21 5.00
CA SER A 199 -14.10 7.79 4.05
C SER A 199 -13.59 7.68 2.61
N ASN A 200 -12.35 8.11 2.35
CA ASN A 200 -11.74 8.04 1.03
C ASN A 200 -11.46 6.59 0.62
N ALA A 201 -11.53 6.33 -0.69
CA ALA A 201 -11.05 5.09 -1.27
C ALA A 201 -9.53 5.12 -1.44
N MET A 202 -8.88 3.96 -1.42
CA MET A 202 -7.42 3.86 -1.54
C MET A 202 -6.95 4.36 -2.91
N ARG A 203 -5.94 5.24 -2.92
CA ARG A 203 -5.18 5.60 -4.13
C ARG A 203 -3.83 4.87 -4.13
N ILE A 204 -3.39 4.44 -5.32
CA ILE A 204 -2.07 3.86 -5.57
C ILE A 204 -1.28 4.88 -6.39
N GLY A 205 -0.08 5.22 -5.95
CA GLY A 205 0.74 6.32 -6.47
C GLY A 205 0.35 7.71 -5.95
N SER A 206 -0.57 7.79 -4.97
CA SER A 206 -1.02 9.06 -4.41
C SER A 206 -1.75 8.90 -3.07
N GLY A 207 -2.12 10.04 -2.49
CA GLY A 207 -3.10 10.20 -1.42
C GLY A 207 -4.11 11.29 -1.79
N TYR A 208 -4.68 11.92 -0.78
CA TYR A 208 -5.62 13.04 -0.82
C TYR A 208 -5.07 14.23 -0.04
N GLY A 209 -5.73 15.37 -0.13
CA GLY A 209 -5.44 16.54 0.72
C GLY A 209 -4.26 17.41 0.25
N GLY A 210 -3.79 17.25 -0.99
CA GLY A 210 -2.85 18.17 -1.62
C GLY A 210 -1.40 18.07 -1.12
N ARG A 211 -1.07 17.01 -0.39
CA ARG A 211 0.27 16.75 0.16
C ARG A 211 0.81 15.44 -0.38
N TYR A 212 2.13 15.32 -0.35
CA TYR A 212 2.86 14.15 -0.80
C TYR A 212 2.64 13.82 -2.29
N LYS A 213 2.85 14.83 -3.14
CA LYS A 213 2.66 14.80 -4.60
C LYS A 213 3.92 14.41 -5.38
N GLY A 214 4.95 13.89 -4.70
CA GLY A 214 6.20 13.46 -5.33
C GLY A 214 6.02 12.36 -6.37
N LEU A 215 7.07 12.16 -7.16
CA LEU A 215 7.15 11.06 -8.12
C LEU A 215 7.42 9.73 -7.39
N CYS A 216 6.79 8.64 -7.81
CA CYS A 216 7.19 7.31 -7.37
C CYS A 216 7.05 6.27 -8.47
N ASP A 217 7.87 5.23 -8.36
CA ASP A 217 7.78 4.02 -9.15
C ASP A 217 7.23 2.92 -8.26
N MET A 218 6.23 2.19 -8.74
CA MET A 218 5.71 1.02 -8.05
C MET A 218 5.60 -0.17 -8.98
N ALA A 219 5.97 -1.34 -8.48
CA ALA A 219 5.84 -2.63 -9.17
C ALA A 219 4.70 -3.47 -8.60
N PHE A 220 4.28 -3.19 -7.36
CA PHE A 220 3.25 -3.97 -6.68
C PHE A 220 2.54 -3.20 -5.59
N PHE A 221 1.25 -3.50 -5.43
CA PHE A 221 0.45 -3.06 -4.30
C PHE A 221 -0.54 -4.14 -3.86
N ALA A 222 -0.69 -4.33 -2.56
CA ALA A 222 -1.79 -5.11 -2.00
C ALA A 222 -2.36 -4.50 -0.72
N LEU A 223 -3.63 -4.79 -0.46
CA LEU A 223 -4.37 -4.30 0.69
C LEU A 223 -5.21 -5.41 1.31
N TYR A 224 -5.16 -5.49 2.64
CA TYR A 224 -5.97 -6.39 3.46
C TYR A 224 -6.75 -5.61 4.51
N ASN A 225 -7.96 -6.07 4.86
CA ASN A 225 -8.77 -5.57 5.98
C ASN A 225 -8.55 -6.31 7.31
N VAL A 226 -7.44 -7.05 7.38
CA VAL A 226 -6.99 -7.77 8.57
C VAL A 226 -5.53 -7.43 8.82
N ARG A 227 -5.06 -7.60 10.06
CA ARG A 227 -3.64 -7.74 10.29
C ARG A 227 -3.18 -9.12 9.79
N LEU A 228 -2.09 -9.12 9.04
CA LEU A 228 -1.38 -10.35 8.74
C LEU A 228 -0.51 -10.74 9.93
N THR A 229 -0.47 -12.03 10.23
CA THR A 229 0.45 -12.61 11.19
C THR A 229 1.88 -12.62 10.63
N ASP A 230 2.88 -12.77 11.50
CA ASP A 230 4.28 -12.83 11.04
C ASP A 230 4.53 -14.03 10.09
N GLU A 231 3.83 -15.15 10.28
CA GLU A 231 3.86 -16.30 9.36
C GLU A 231 3.25 -15.96 7.99
N GLU A 232 2.07 -15.34 7.98
CA GLU A 232 1.41 -14.89 6.74
C GLU A 232 2.26 -13.84 6.00
N ILE A 233 2.90 -12.93 6.73
CA ILE A 233 3.87 -11.97 6.18
C ILE A 233 5.02 -12.72 5.52
N GLY A 234 5.62 -13.71 6.19
CA GLY A 234 6.70 -14.52 5.62
C GLY A 234 6.31 -15.20 4.31
N LEU A 235 5.11 -15.79 4.25
CA LEU A 235 4.59 -16.44 3.05
C LEU A 235 4.38 -15.45 1.89
N ILE A 236 3.76 -14.31 2.16
CA ILE A 236 3.52 -13.28 1.13
C ILE A 236 4.83 -12.64 0.68
N SER A 237 5.74 -12.33 1.60
CA SER A 237 7.04 -11.75 1.27
C SER A 237 7.85 -12.67 0.35
N ALA A 238 7.87 -13.98 0.61
CA ALA A 238 8.55 -14.95 -0.24
C ALA A 238 7.91 -15.05 -1.64
N ASP A 239 6.59 -14.98 -1.72
CA ASP A 239 5.85 -14.99 -2.98
C ASP A 239 6.11 -13.73 -3.83
N ILE A 240 6.04 -12.55 -3.21
CA ILE A 240 6.33 -11.28 -3.86
C ILE A 240 7.79 -11.23 -4.32
N ARG A 241 8.76 -11.64 -3.49
CA ARG A 241 10.19 -11.69 -3.87
C ARG A 241 10.41 -12.53 -5.12
N ARG A 242 9.83 -13.72 -5.16
CA ARG A 242 9.92 -14.62 -6.33
C ARG A 242 9.32 -13.99 -7.58
N TYR A 243 8.19 -13.30 -7.46
CA TYR A 243 7.60 -12.58 -8.58
C TYR A 243 8.49 -11.40 -9.03
N MET A 244 8.97 -10.56 -8.11
CA MET A 244 9.84 -9.41 -8.41
C MET A 244 11.14 -9.83 -9.07
N ALA A 245 11.76 -10.92 -8.62
CA ALA A 245 12.96 -11.46 -9.22
C ALA A 245 12.76 -11.84 -10.70
N SER A 246 11.57 -12.33 -11.08
CA SER A 246 11.23 -12.62 -12.49
C SER A 246 11.15 -11.38 -13.37
N LYS A 247 10.99 -10.20 -12.76
CA LYS A 247 10.99 -8.88 -13.42
C LYS A 247 12.33 -8.17 -13.28
N GLY A 248 13.35 -8.81 -12.70
CA GLY A 248 14.66 -8.19 -12.46
C GLY A 248 14.69 -7.18 -11.31
N ILE A 249 13.69 -7.18 -10.43
CA ILE A 249 13.64 -6.34 -9.23
C ILE A 249 14.14 -7.16 -8.02
N VAL A 250 15.09 -6.60 -7.27
CA VAL A 250 15.65 -7.21 -6.05
C VAL A 250 15.10 -6.46 -4.83
N VAL A 251 14.46 -7.20 -3.92
CA VAL A 251 13.83 -6.72 -2.67
C VAL A 251 13.88 -7.77 -1.59
#